data_AF-A0A183CQA4-F1
#
_entry.id   AF-A0A183CQA4-F1
#
_cell.length_a   1.000
_cell.length_b   1.000
_cell.length_c   1.000
_cell.angle_alpha   90.00
_cell.angle_beta   90.00
_cell.angle_gamma   90.00
#
_symmetry.space_group_name_H-M   'P 1'
#
loop_
_entity.id
_entity.type
_entity.pdbx_description
1 polymer ?
#
loop_
_entity_poly.entity_id
_entity_poly.type
_entity_poly.pdbx_seq_one_letter_code
_entity_poly.pdbx_strand_id
1 'polypeptide(L)'
;MQLKNAVGRYAESYSYDDSGTIRGHTIPGCAYTDDGVPYLGGWPAFVGVHNIIGCGLSETGRIVYTRNGQRLDTGDLTVNSASELFPCVSLHAPLDEIEANFGPNFVFQNVDDI
;
A
#
# COMPACT_ATOMS: atom_id res chain seq x y z
N MET A 1 -8.32 14.17 0.07
CA MET A 1 -7.21 13.84 -0.85
C MET A 1 -6.52 15.12 -1.30
N GLN A 2 -5.21 15.25 -1.09
CA GLN A 2 -4.43 16.39 -1.55
C GLN A 2 -3.79 16.06 -2.91
N LEU A 3 -4.30 16.63 -4.00
CA LEU A 3 -3.96 16.28 -5.39
C LEU A 3 -2.48 16.54 -5.81
N LYS A 4 -1.65 17.08 -4.92
CA LYS A 4 -0.25 17.41 -5.23
C LYS A 4 0.76 16.38 -4.72
N ASN A 5 0.31 15.43 -3.90
CA ASN A 5 1.18 14.48 -3.21
C ASN A 5 0.75 13.06 -3.53
N ALA A 6 1.74 12.17 -3.70
CA ALA A 6 1.48 10.75 -3.82
C ALA A 6 0.83 10.18 -2.54
N VAL A 7 0.03 9.11 -2.68
CA VAL A 7 -0.48 8.35 -1.53
C VAL A 7 0.67 7.96 -0.60
N GLY A 8 0.46 8.04 0.71
CA GLY A 8 1.48 7.76 1.72
C GLY A 8 2.37 8.95 2.08
N ARG A 9 2.28 10.09 1.35
CA ARG A 9 3.04 11.32 1.65
C ARG A 9 2.24 12.40 2.40
N TYR A 10 0.99 12.12 2.74
CA TYR A 10 0.16 12.99 3.56
C TYR A 10 -0.50 12.18 4.69
N ALA A 11 -0.91 12.88 5.76
CA ALA A 11 -1.50 12.25 6.94
C ALA A 11 -2.69 11.37 6.55
N GLU A 12 -2.85 10.25 7.26
CA GLU A 12 -3.97 9.31 7.09
C GLU A 12 -4.06 8.72 5.66
N SER A 13 -2.90 8.54 5.03
CA SER A 13 -2.76 7.79 3.78
C SER A 13 -1.64 6.77 3.88
N TYR A 14 -1.85 5.61 3.28
CA TYR A 14 -0.99 4.44 3.40
C TYR A 14 -0.74 3.85 2.03
N SER A 15 0.50 3.48 1.74
CA SER A 15 0.86 2.96 0.42
C SER A 15 1.95 1.91 0.48
N TYR A 16 1.98 1.06 -0.55
CA TYR A 16 3.11 0.26 -0.97
C TYR A 16 3.46 0.68 -2.40
N ASP A 17 4.66 1.23 -2.59
CA ASP A 17 5.10 1.81 -3.87
C ASP A 17 6.01 0.88 -4.68
N ASP A 18 6.27 1.29 -5.92
CA ASP A 18 7.04 0.54 -6.92
C ASP A 18 8.49 0.25 -6.50
N SER A 19 9.05 1.07 -5.62
CA SER A 19 10.39 0.88 -5.07
C SER A 19 10.47 -0.22 -4.00
N GLY A 20 9.33 -0.81 -3.62
CA GLY A 20 9.28 -1.75 -2.51
C GLY A 20 9.18 -1.06 -1.14
N THR A 21 8.68 0.17 -1.11
CA THR A 21 8.59 0.99 0.11
C THR A 21 7.15 1.08 0.61
N ILE A 22 6.96 0.90 1.90
CA ILE A 22 5.71 1.15 2.61
C ILE A 22 5.75 2.53 3.26
N ARG A 23 4.68 3.32 3.17
CA ARG A 23 4.61 4.69 3.70
C ARG A 23 3.36 4.92 4.54
N GLY A 24 3.39 5.98 5.35
CA GLY A 24 2.24 6.45 6.13
C GLY A 24 2.08 5.80 7.50
N HIS A 25 2.93 4.84 7.85
CA HIS A 25 2.92 4.18 9.16
C HIS A 25 4.04 4.70 10.06
N THR A 26 3.67 5.42 11.11
CA THR A 26 4.61 5.85 12.15
C THR A 26 4.74 4.76 13.21
N ILE A 27 5.73 3.87 13.04
CA ILE A 27 6.02 2.76 13.97
C ILE A 27 7.46 2.84 14.50
N PRO A 28 7.79 2.20 15.64
CA PRO A 28 9.17 2.14 16.12
C PRO A 28 10.12 1.57 15.06
N GLY A 29 11.21 2.29 14.78
CA GLY A 29 12.22 1.87 13.80
C GLY A 29 11.93 2.26 12.34
N CYS A 30 10.83 2.96 12.05
CA CYS A 30 10.63 3.53 10.71
C CYS A 30 11.64 4.65 10.42
N ALA A 31 12.00 4.78 9.14
CA ALA A 31 12.85 5.87 8.65
C ALA A 31 11.98 7.05 8.19
N TYR A 32 12.60 8.21 8.00
CA TYR A 32 11.92 9.43 7.56
C TYR A 32 12.62 10.00 6.34
N THR A 33 11.85 10.46 5.36
CA THR A 33 12.38 11.28 4.27
C THR A 33 12.80 12.65 4.81
N ASP A 34 13.55 13.43 4.03
CA ASP A 34 13.89 14.82 4.40
C ASP A 34 12.65 15.69 4.67
N ASP A 35 11.54 15.41 3.97
CA ASP A 35 10.24 16.07 4.19
C ASP A 35 9.44 15.53 5.38
N GLY A 36 10.01 14.64 6.20
CA GLY A 36 9.36 14.10 7.40
C GLY A 36 8.31 13.00 7.15
N VAL A 37 8.28 12.38 5.97
CA VAL A 37 7.34 11.28 5.67
C VAL A 37 7.88 9.95 6.22
N PRO A 38 7.12 9.24 7.07
CA PRO A 38 7.54 7.94 7.59
C PRO A 38 7.49 6.86 6.50
N TYR A 39 8.52 6.02 6.46
CA TYR A 39 8.60 4.92 5.53
C TYR A 39 9.35 3.70 6.08
N LEU A 40 9.07 2.56 5.47
CA LEU A 40 9.73 1.29 5.69
C LEU A 40 10.16 0.75 4.32
N GLY A 41 11.42 0.37 4.16
CA GLY A 41 11.92 -0.27 2.94
C GLY A 41 12.24 -1.75 3.17
N GLY A 42 12.56 -2.47 2.08
CA GLY A 42 13.06 -3.85 2.14
C GLY A 42 12.12 -4.89 1.56
N TRP A 43 10.96 -4.50 1.02
CA TRP A 43 10.07 -5.40 0.29
C TRP A 43 10.41 -5.43 -1.20
N PRO A 44 9.96 -6.46 -1.94
CA PRO A 44 10.26 -6.56 -3.36
C PRO A 44 9.78 -5.34 -4.15
N ALA A 45 10.64 -4.76 -4.99
CA ALA A 45 10.23 -3.72 -5.94
C ALA A 45 9.35 -4.29 -7.05
N PHE A 46 8.61 -3.44 -7.74
CA PHE A 46 7.83 -3.84 -8.92
C PHE A 46 8.79 -4.04 -10.08
N VAL A 47 8.73 -5.21 -10.72
CA VAL A 47 9.67 -5.57 -11.80
C VAL A 47 8.88 -5.89 -13.05
N GLY A 48 9.15 -5.17 -14.15
CA GLY A 48 8.46 -5.33 -15.42
C GLY A 48 7.00 -4.88 -15.39
N VAL A 49 6.24 -5.29 -16.41
CA VAL A 49 4.81 -5.03 -16.55
C VAL A 49 3.98 -6.14 -15.88
N HIS A 50 2.71 -5.84 -15.56
CA HIS A 50 1.73 -6.79 -14.99
C HIS A 50 2.03 -7.28 -13.56
N ASN A 51 2.67 -6.46 -12.72
CA ASN A 51 2.68 -6.73 -11.28
C ASN A 51 1.27 -6.56 -10.74
N ILE A 52 0.76 -7.56 -10.03
CA ILE A 52 -0.56 -7.52 -9.40
C ILE A 52 -0.37 -7.22 -7.94
N ILE A 53 -0.87 -6.06 -7.50
CA ILE A 53 -0.73 -5.58 -6.13
C ILE A 53 -2.07 -5.71 -5.42
N GLY A 54 -2.06 -6.43 -4.30
CA GLY A 54 -3.20 -6.50 -3.40
C GLY A 54 -3.04 -5.53 -2.24
N CYS A 55 -4.11 -4.78 -1.94
CA CYS A 55 -4.22 -3.93 -0.76
C CYS A 55 -5.45 -4.35 0.02
N GLY A 56 -5.25 -4.97 1.18
CA GLY A 56 -6.30 -5.46 2.07
C GLY A 56 -6.37 -4.64 3.36
N LEU A 57 -7.57 -4.58 3.94
CA LEU A 57 -7.84 -4.01 5.25
C LEU A 57 -8.66 -5.01 6.05
N SER A 58 -8.17 -5.43 7.21
CA SER A 58 -8.92 -6.32 8.10
C SER A 58 -10.00 -5.56 8.89
N GLU A 59 -10.94 -6.29 9.47
CA GLU A 59 -11.93 -5.73 10.40
C GLU A 59 -11.30 -5.04 11.61
N THR A 60 -10.09 -5.47 12.00
CA THR A 60 -9.30 -4.89 13.10
C THR A 60 -8.46 -3.68 12.68
N GLY A 61 -8.59 -3.20 11.44
CA GLY A 61 -7.84 -2.05 10.94
C GLY A 61 -6.38 -2.36 10.59
N ARG A 62 -6.04 -3.64 10.36
CA ARG A 62 -4.72 -4.02 9.86
C ARG A 62 -4.67 -3.89 8.35
N ILE A 63 -3.67 -3.17 7.84
CA ILE A 63 -3.38 -3.12 6.40
C ILE A 63 -2.48 -4.29 6.03
N VAL A 64 -2.81 -4.95 4.91
CA VAL A 64 -2.05 -6.05 4.32
C VAL A 64 -1.74 -5.73 2.86
N TYR A 65 -0.49 -5.91 2.47
CA TYR A 65 -0.05 -5.77 1.09
C TYR A 65 0.36 -7.13 0.52
N THR A 66 0.04 -7.38 -0.75
CA THR A 66 0.52 -8.53 -1.51
C THR A 66 1.11 -8.10 -2.83
N ARG A 67 2.10 -8.87 -3.30
CA ARG A 67 2.63 -8.76 -4.66
C ARG A 67 2.55 -10.11 -5.34
N ASN A 68 1.85 -10.16 -6.47
CA ASN A 68 1.63 -11.38 -7.26
C ASN A 68 1.11 -12.55 -6.39
N GLY A 69 0.16 -12.25 -5.50
CA GLY A 69 -0.45 -13.22 -4.59
C GLY A 69 0.39 -13.56 -3.34
N GLN A 70 1.64 -13.07 -3.23
CA GLN A 70 2.47 -13.30 -2.06
C GLN A 70 2.30 -12.17 -1.05
N ARG A 71 1.92 -12.52 0.19
CA ARG A 71 1.81 -11.58 1.30
C ARG A 71 3.18 -11.02 1.67
N LEU A 72 3.25 -9.71 1.84
CA LEU A 72 4.43 -9.05 2.38
C LEU A 72 4.45 -9.23 3.91
N ASP A 73 5.60 -9.62 4.47
CA ASP A 73 5.78 -9.64 5.92
C ASP A 73 6.05 -8.22 6.42
N THR A 74 4.99 -7.51 6.75
CA THR A 74 5.03 -6.09 7.15
C THR A 74 4.84 -5.90 8.65
N GLY A 75 4.79 -6.97 9.43
CA GLY A 75 4.34 -6.94 10.82
C GLY A 75 2.91 -6.41 10.96
N ASP A 76 2.64 -5.75 12.09
CA ASP A 76 1.33 -5.18 12.42
C ASP A 76 1.25 -3.70 12.01
N LEU A 77 0.92 -3.47 10.75
CA LEU A 77 0.57 -2.15 10.23
C LEU A 77 -0.91 -1.87 10.51
N THR A 78 -1.20 -0.97 11.45
CA THR A 78 -2.57 -0.63 11.84
C THR A 78 -2.94 0.80 11.46
N VAL A 79 -4.25 1.04 11.35
CA VAL A 79 -4.86 2.35 11.11
C VAL A 79 -5.87 2.68 12.20
N ASN A 80 -6.11 3.98 12.43
CA ASN A 80 -6.98 4.44 13.51
C ASN A 80 -8.47 4.17 13.25
N SER A 81 -8.90 4.20 11.99
CA SER A 81 -10.30 4.00 11.60
C SER A 81 -10.39 3.36 10.22
N ALA A 82 -11.00 2.18 10.15
CA ALA A 82 -11.22 1.48 8.89
C ALA A 82 -12.37 2.08 8.06
N SER A 83 -13.37 2.69 8.71
CA SER A 83 -14.61 3.15 8.05
C SER A 83 -14.44 4.40 7.19
N GLU A 84 -13.27 5.02 7.21
CA GLU A 84 -12.98 6.27 6.49
C GLU A 84 -11.99 6.05 5.32
N LEU A 85 -11.47 4.83 5.18
CA LEU A 85 -10.50 4.52 4.13
C LEU A 85 -11.19 4.17 2.81
N PHE A 86 -10.56 4.59 1.73
CA PHE A 86 -10.94 4.25 0.36
C PHE A 86 -9.70 3.84 -0.43
N PRO A 87 -9.82 2.90 -1.39
CA PRO A 87 -8.72 2.56 -2.27
C PRO A 87 -8.24 3.80 -3.05
N CYS A 88 -6.93 4.00 -3.10
CA CYS A 88 -6.33 5.14 -3.79
C CYS A 88 -4.99 4.72 -4.40
N VAL A 89 -4.65 5.35 -5.52
CA VAL A 89 -3.40 5.11 -6.25
C VAL A 89 -2.89 6.44 -6.79
N SER A 90 -1.57 6.59 -6.81
CA SER A 90 -0.88 7.69 -7.48
C SER A 90 0.05 7.12 -8.52
N LEU A 91 0.10 7.76 -9.68
CA LEU A 91 0.99 7.40 -10.78
C LEU A 91 2.19 8.34 -10.78
N HIS A 92 3.37 7.82 -11.09
CA HIS A 92 4.62 8.57 -10.97
C HIS A 92 4.92 9.35 -12.24
N ALA A 93 4.80 8.69 -13.40
CA ALA A 93 5.12 9.24 -14.69
C ALA A 93 3.85 9.44 -15.56
N PRO A 94 3.89 10.40 -16.49
CA PRO A 94 2.92 10.43 -17.58
C PRO A 94 2.94 9.07 -18.32
N LEU A 95 1.75 8.59 -18.71
CA LEU A 95 1.54 7.31 -19.40
C LEU A 95 1.72 6.05 -18.54
N ASP A 96 1.92 6.17 -17.23
CA ASP A 96 1.71 5.01 -16.35
C ASP A 96 0.26 4.55 -16.47
N GLU A 97 0.07 3.24 -16.57
CA GLU A 97 -1.25 2.62 -16.73
C GLU A 97 -1.49 1.60 -15.61
N ILE A 98 -2.73 1.54 -15.15
CA ILE A 98 -3.19 0.57 -14.17
C ILE A 98 -4.57 0.06 -14.55
N GLU A 99 -4.86 -1.15 -14.09
CA GLU A 99 -6.22 -1.68 -14.02
C GLU A 99 -6.56 -1.89 -12.55
N ALA A 100 -7.66 -1.29 -12.09
CA ALA A 100 -8.16 -1.46 -10.74
C ALA A 100 -9.26 -2.52 -10.71
N ASN A 101 -9.08 -3.57 -9.93
CA ASN A 101 -10.07 -4.61 -9.69
C ASN A 101 -10.65 -4.44 -8.28
N PHE A 102 -11.90 -3.98 -8.19
CA PHE A 102 -12.64 -3.83 -6.94
C PHE A 102 -13.51 -5.05 -6.59
N GLY A 103 -13.25 -6.18 -7.25
CA GLY A 103 -13.99 -7.42 -7.08
C GLY A 103 -15.28 -7.51 -7.91
N PRO A 104 -16.06 -8.58 -7.70
CA PRO A 104 -15.83 -9.63 -6.70
C PRO A 104 -14.76 -10.66 -7.12
N ASN A 105 -14.36 -10.69 -8.39
CA ASN A 105 -13.45 -11.70 -8.93
C ASN A 105 -12.01 -11.20 -8.94
N PHE A 106 -11.28 -11.44 -7.86
CA PHE A 106 -9.85 -11.14 -7.76
C PHE A 106 -8.98 -12.21 -8.44
N VAL A 107 -7.85 -11.80 -9.01
CA VAL A 107 -6.87 -12.72 -9.63
C VAL A 107 -6.25 -13.66 -8.58
N PHE A 108 -5.98 -13.13 -7.39
CA PHE A 108 -5.53 -13.90 -6.24
C PHE A 108 -6.57 -13.77 -5.13
N GLN A 109 -6.95 -14.91 -4.56
CA GLN A 109 -7.76 -14.95 -3.34
C GLN A 109 -6.79 -15.13 -2.17
N ASN A 110 -6.86 -14.25 -1.18
CA ASN A 110 -6.15 -14.47 0.08
C ASN A 110 -6.94 -15.52 0.85
N VAL A 111 -6.56 -16.79 0.69
CA VAL A 111 -7.28 -17.93 1.31
C VAL A 111 -7.05 -18.01 2.83
N ASP A 112 -6.04 -17.30 3.36
CA ASP A 112 -5.54 -17.56 4.71
C ASP A 112 -5.80 -16.49 5.78
N ASP A 113 -6.41 -15.33 5.52
CA ASP A 113 -6.57 -14.29 6.56
C ASP A 113 -7.74 -13.28 6.35
N ILE A 114 -8.99 -13.77 6.28
CA ILE A 114 -10.17 -12.99 6.70
C ILE A 114 -10.94 -13.82 7.73
#